data_AF-A0A924N3E7-F1
#
_entry.id   AF-A0A924N3E7-F1
#
_cell.length_a   1.000
_cell.length_b   1.000
_cell.length_c   1.000
_cell.angle_alpha   90.00
_cell.angle_beta   90.00
_cell.angle_gamma   90.00
#
_symmetry.space_group_name_H-M   'P 1'
#
loop_
_entity.id
_entity.type
_entity.pdbx_description
1 polymer ?
#
loop_
_entity_poly.entity_id
_entity_poly.type
_entity_poly.pdbx_seq_one_letter_code
_entity_poly.pdbx_strand_id
1 'polypeptide(L)'
;QPTGRIVVELASGSAFAFPARLGQGLEAATDEELARVVIPGAGYGLHWEALDVDLSIPGLAAGIFGTRAHMARLAGRGASAAKAAAARANGAKGGRPPKTKTA
;
A
#
# COMPACT_ATOMS: atom_id res chain seq x y z
N GLN A 1 -9.37 -18.49 10.22
CA GLN A 1 -9.76 -17.18 9.67
C GLN A 1 -8.59 -16.69 8.84
N PRO A 2 -8.73 -16.52 7.51
CA PRO A 2 -7.69 -15.86 6.73
C PRO A 2 -7.48 -14.45 7.28
N THR A 3 -6.26 -14.13 7.68
CA THR A 3 -5.93 -12.86 8.35
C THR A 3 -5.69 -11.71 7.35
N GLY A 4 -5.72 -12.00 6.04
CA GLY A 4 -5.37 -11.05 4.98
C GLY A 4 -3.89 -10.63 5.01
N ARG A 5 -3.03 -11.46 5.61
CA ARG A 5 -1.59 -11.21 5.78
C ARG A 5 -0.76 -12.14 4.94
N ILE A 6 0.36 -11.62 4.45
CA ILE A 6 1.45 -12.42 3.88
C ILE A 6 2.47 -12.63 4.99
N VAL A 7 2.86 -13.88 5.20
CA VAL A 7 3.92 -14.29 6.14
C VAL A 7 5.17 -14.60 5.33
N VAL A 8 6.29 -13.98 5.70
CA VAL A 8 7.59 -14.21 5.08
C VAL A 8 8.47 -14.89 6.10
N GLU A 9 8.84 -16.14 5.82
CA GLU A 9 9.81 -16.91 6.59
C GLU A 9 11.19 -16.75 5.94
N LEU A 10 12.16 -16.29 6.73
CA LEU A 10 13.53 -16.08 6.27
C LEU A 10 14.37 -17.33 6.52
N ALA A 11 15.42 -17.52 5.72
CA ALA A 11 16.35 -18.64 5.88
C ALA A 11 17.03 -18.67 7.27
N SER A 12 17.07 -17.55 8.00
CA SER A 12 17.54 -17.48 9.38
C SER A 12 16.60 -18.12 10.41
N GLY A 13 15.41 -18.58 9.99
CA GLY A 13 14.35 -19.09 10.87
C GLY A 13 13.49 -17.99 11.50
N SER A 14 13.82 -16.72 11.29
CA SER A 14 12.95 -15.60 11.69
C SER A 14 11.83 -15.36 10.68
N ALA A 15 10.72 -14.78 11.12
CA ALA A 15 9.60 -14.46 10.25
C ALA A 15 9.03 -13.07 10.56
N PHE A 16 8.45 -12.46 9.54
CA PHE A 16 7.61 -11.28 9.71
C PHE A 16 6.35 -11.42 8.87
N ALA A 17 5.32 -10.64 9.23
CA ALA A 17 4.07 -10.64 8.49
C ALA A 17 3.57 -9.22 8.27
N PHE A 18 2.98 -8.97 7.11
CA PHE A 18 2.38 -7.69 6.76
C PHE A 18 0.96 -7.86 6.19
N PRO A 19 0.06 -6.88 6.36
CA PRO A 19 -1.24 -6.91 5.68
C PRO A 19 -1.03 -6.78 4.17
N ALA A 20 -1.49 -7.77 3.40
CA ALA A 20 -1.24 -7.84 1.96
C ALA A 20 -1.73 -6.60 1.23
N ARG A 21 -2.91 -6.09 1.63
CA ARG A 21 -3.59 -4.93 1.03
C ARG A 21 -2.88 -3.59 1.27
N LEU A 22 -1.79 -3.56 2.04
CA LEU A 22 -0.91 -2.37 2.10
C LEU A 22 0.09 -2.33 0.95
N GLY A 23 0.47 -3.50 0.40
CA GLY A 23 1.36 -3.61 -0.75
C GLY A 23 0.78 -2.90 -1.96
N GLN A 24 1.56 -2.02 -2.58
CA GLN A 24 1.17 -1.35 -3.82
C GLN A 24 0.92 -2.38 -4.91
N GLY A 25 -0.26 -2.33 -5.52
CA GLY A 25 -0.72 -3.29 -6.52
C GLY A 25 -1.47 -4.50 -5.94
N LEU A 26 -1.48 -4.67 -4.62
CA LEU A 26 -2.18 -5.77 -3.94
C LEU A 26 -3.50 -5.33 -3.27
N GLU A 27 -3.87 -4.04 -3.35
CA GLU A 27 -4.98 -3.45 -2.59
C GLU A 27 -6.33 -4.11 -2.86
N ALA A 28 -6.52 -4.65 -4.06
CA ALA A 28 -7.77 -5.26 -4.52
C ALA A 28 -7.62 -6.73 -4.96
N ALA A 29 -6.43 -7.32 -4.79
CA ALA A 29 -6.20 -8.72 -5.13
C ALA A 29 -7.16 -9.63 -4.34
N THR A 30 -7.50 -10.78 -4.91
CA THR A 30 -8.20 -11.87 -4.22
C THR A 30 -7.22 -12.69 -3.38
N ASP A 31 -7.73 -13.57 -2.52
CA ASP A 31 -6.85 -14.45 -1.74
C ASP A 31 -6.18 -15.50 -2.65
N GLU A 32 -6.87 -15.93 -3.71
CA GLU A 32 -6.35 -16.82 -4.75
C GLU A 32 -5.21 -16.18 -5.55
N GLU A 33 -5.30 -14.89 -5.88
CA GLU A 33 -4.21 -14.16 -6.53
C GLU A 33 -3.03 -13.98 -5.58
N LEU A 34 -3.28 -13.62 -4.31
CA LEU A 34 -2.21 -13.48 -3.31
C LEU A 34 -1.45 -14.79 -3.08
N ALA A 35 -2.13 -15.94 -3.13
CA ALA A 35 -1.51 -17.24 -2.93
C ALA A 35 -0.52 -17.63 -4.06
N ARG A 36 -0.57 -16.95 -5.21
CA ARG A 36 0.32 -17.20 -6.37
C ARG A 36 1.65 -16.43 -6.29
N VAL A 37 2.09 -16.08 -5.09
CA VAL A 37 3.37 -15.41 -4.87
C VAL A 37 4.55 -16.30 -5.26
N VAL A 38 5.54 -15.71 -5.91
CA VAL A 38 6.81 -16.36 -6.27
C VAL A 38 7.97 -15.56 -5.68
N ILE A 39 9.05 -16.24 -5.32
CA ILE A 39 10.29 -15.62 -4.84
C ILE A 39 11.31 -15.66 -6.00
N PRO A 40 11.52 -14.54 -6.74
CA PRO A 40 12.46 -14.51 -7.86
C PRO A 40 13.93 -14.46 -7.39
N GLY A 41 14.81 -15.03 -8.22
CA GLY A 41 16.25 -14.87 -8.15
C GLY A 41 16.85 -15.26 -6.79
N ALA A 42 17.65 -14.36 -6.21
CA ALA A 42 18.37 -14.58 -4.96
C ALA A 42 17.51 -14.44 -3.68
N GLY A 43 16.18 -14.28 -3.82
CA GLY A 43 15.27 -14.30 -2.69
C GLY A 43 15.06 -12.98 -1.95
N TYR A 44 15.28 -11.85 -2.62
CA TYR A 44 15.10 -10.50 -2.03
C TYR A 44 13.75 -9.84 -2.39
N GLY A 45 12.95 -10.49 -3.23
CA GLY A 45 11.67 -9.96 -3.70
C GLY A 45 10.55 -10.98 -3.56
N LEU A 46 9.32 -10.47 -3.60
CA LEU A 46 8.09 -11.21 -3.80
C LEU A 46 7.47 -10.74 -5.12
N HIS A 47 7.10 -11.67 -5.97
CA HIS A 47 6.56 -11.40 -7.29
C HIS A 47 5.19 -12.07 -7.46
N TRP A 48 4.22 -11.34 -8.01
CA TRP A 48 2.91 -11.84 -8.42
C TRP A 48 2.71 -11.61 -9.91
N GLU A 49 2.95 -12.64 -10.73
CA GLU A 49 2.89 -12.58 -12.20
C GLU A 49 1.54 -12.04 -12.70
N ALA A 50 0.44 -12.60 -12.20
CA ALA A 50 -0.91 -12.22 -12.64
C ALA A 50 -1.29 -10.77 -12.28
N LEU A 51 -0.61 -10.19 -11.30
CA LEU A 51 -0.86 -8.82 -10.82
C LEU A 51 0.16 -7.82 -11.36
N ASP A 52 1.25 -8.28 -12.00
CA ASP A 52 2.41 -7.47 -12.36
C ASP A 52 2.95 -6.66 -11.17
N VAL A 53 3.14 -7.35 -10.03
CA VAL A 53 3.58 -6.74 -8.78
C VAL A 53 4.87 -7.34 -8.28
N ASP A 54 5.85 -6.47 -8.03
CA ASP A 54 7.10 -6.77 -7.34
C ASP A 54 7.20 -5.97 -6.04
N LEU A 55 7.48 -6.67 -4.94
CA LEU A 55 7.73 -6.06 -3.63
C LEU A 55 9.06 -6.53 -3.06
N SER A 56 9.83 -5.59 -2.52
CA SER A 56 11.12 -5.87 -1.89
C SER A 56 10.93 -6.42 -0.46
N ILE A 57 11.52 -7.57 -0.14
CA ILE A 57 11.50 -8.14 1.21
C ILE A 57 12.16 -7.19 2.23
N PRO A 58 13.37 -6.63 1.99
CA PRO A 58 13.93 -5.60 2.86
C PRO A 58 13.03 -4.37 3.05
N GLY A 59 12.38 -3.90 1.97
CA GLY A 59 11.44 -2.79 2.03
C GLY A 59 10.24 -3.09 2.93
N LEU A 60 9.63 -4.27 2.74
CA LEU A 60 8.49 -4.73 3.54
C LEU A 60 8.85 -4.86 5.02
N ALA A 61 10.02 -5.43 5.34
CA ALA A 61 10.52 -5.52 6.71
C ALA A 61 10.75 -4.14 7.35
N ALA A 62 11.13 -3.13 6.56
CA ALA A 62 11.27 -1.74 7.00
C ALA A 62 9.93 -0.96 7.04
N GLY A 63 8.79 -1.60 6.74
CA GLY A 63 7.48 -0.95 6.70
C GLY A 63 7.22 -0.10 5.45
N ILE A 64 7.97 -0.34 4.36
CA ILE A 64 7.80 0.31 3.06
C ILE A 64 7.01 -0.64 2.15
N PHE A 65 5.74 -0.31 1.90
CA PHE A 65 4.80 -1.15 1.14
C PHE A 65 4.64 -0.72 -0.33
N GLY A 66 5.50 0.15 -0.84
CA GLY A 66 5.45 0.61 -2.23
C GLY A 66 6.28 1.86 -2.44
N THR A 67 5.98 2.57 -3.53
CA THR A 67 6.59 3.85 -3.87
C THR A 67 6.35 4.91 -2.80
N ARG A 68 7.20 5.94 -2.75
CA ARG A 68 7.00 7.11 -1.88
C ARG A 68 5.62 7.74 -2.04
N ALA A 69 5.12 7.82 -3.27
CA ALA A 69 3.79 8.36 -3.57
C ALA A 69 2.67 7.49 -2.98
N HIS A 70 2.81 6.16 -3.07
CA HIS A 70 1.89 5.22 -2.44
C HIS A 70 1.88 5.35 -0.92
N MET A 71 3.07 5.38 -0.31
CA MET A 71 3.22 5.55 1.14
C MET A 71 2.61 6.87 1.63
N ALA A 72 2.83 7.97 0.90
CA ALA A 72 2.21 9.26 1.21
C ALA A 72 0.68 9.21 1.12
N ARG A 73 0.13 8.47 0.14
CA ARG A 73 -1.33 8.25 0.01
C ARG A 73 -1.88 7.48 1.21
N LEU A 74 -1.21 6.41 1.63
CA LEU A 74 -1.61 5.62 2.79
C LEU A 74 -1.59 6.46 4.07
N ALA A 75 -0.53 7.22 4.32
CA ALA A 75 -0.44 8.13 5.47
C ALA A 75 -1.51 9.24 5.42
N GLY A 76 -1.84 9.73 4.22
CA GLY A 76 -2.85 10.75 4.01
C GLY A 76 -4.30 10.30 4.12
N ARG A 77 -4.59 8.98 4.15
CA ARG A 77 -5.97 8.43 4.17
C ARG A 77 -6.69 8.62 5.51
N GLY A 78 -5.97 8.89 6.60
CA GLY A 78 -6.59 9.11 7.91
C GLY A 78 -7.63 10.24 7.86
N ALA A 79 -8.86 9.91 8.28
CA ALA A 79 -9.89 10.88 8.60
C ALA A 79 -9.83 11.17 10.11
N SER A 80 -9.78 12.45 10.48
CA SER A 80 -9.86 12.87 11.87
C SER A 80 -10.79 14.07 11.99
N ALA A 81 -11.41 14.25 13.15
CA ALA A 81 -12.27 15.40 13.41
C ALA A 81 -11.53 16.72 13.18
N ALA A 82 -10.27 16.80 13.61
CA ALA A 82 -9.40 17.94 13.38
C ALA A 82 -9.16 18.21 11.89
N LYS A 83 -8.85 17.18 11.10
CA LYS A 83 -8.65 17.31 9.64
C LYS A 83 -9.93 17.76 8.94
N ALA A 84 -11.08 17.23 9.36
CA ALA A 84 -12.39 17.64 8.83
C ALA A 84 -12.71 19.10 9.19
N ALA A 85 -12.47 19.52 10.43
CA ALA A 85 -12.67 20.91 10.86
C ALA A 85 -11.77 21.88 10.08
N ALA A 86 -10.49 21.56 9.93
CA ALA A 86 -9.55 22.35 9.14
C ALA A 86 -9.98 22.43 7.67
N ALA A 87 -10.44 21.33 7.07
CA ALA A 87 -10.93 21.31 5.69
C ALA A 87 -12.14 22.24 5.50
N ARG A 88 -13.10 22.25 6.42
CA ARG A 88 -14.26 23.18 6.39
C ARG A 88 -13.82 24.64 6.52
N ALA A 89 -12.93 24.93 7.46
CA ALA A 89 -12.39 26.28 7.66
C ALA A 89 -11.63 26.78 6.41
N ASN A 90 -10.88 25.91 5.74
CA ASN A 90 -10.18 26.24 4.50
C ASN A 90 -11.14 26.40 3.32
N GLY A 91 -12.20 25.58 3.25
CA GLY A 91 -13.25 25.71 2.24
C GLY A 91 -13.98 27.06 2.33
N ALA A 92 -14.24 27.56 3.54
CA ALA A 92 -14.85 28.87 3.76
C ALA A 92 -13.98 30.05 3.26
N LYS A 93 -12.66 29.86 3.09
CA LYS A 93 -11.72 30.88 2.59
C LYS A 93 -11.59 30.92 1.07
N GLY A 94 -12.45 30.22 0.33
CA GLY A 94 -12.46 30.23 -1.15
C GLY A 94 -12.20 28.88 -1.81
N GLY A 95 -11.84 27.85 -1.03
CA GLY A 95 -11.75 26.47 -1.51
C GLY A 95 -10.86 26.26 -2.75
N ARG A 96 -11.06 25.15 -3.45
CA ARG A 96 -10.42 24.90 -4.75
C ARG A 96 -11.22 25.64 -5.83
N PRO A 97 -10.62 26.57 -6.58
CA PRO A 97 -11.31 27.25 -7.68
C PRO A 97 -11.87 26.23 -8.70
N PRO A 98 -13.05 26.50 -9.30
CA PRO A 98 -13.59 25.62 -10.33
C PRO A 98 -12.65 25.59 -11.55
N LYS A 99 -12.51 24.42 -12.18
CA LYS A 99 -11.83 24.34 -13.49
C LYS A 99 -12.67 25.13 -14.49
N THR A 100 -12.17 26.26 -14.96
CA THR A 100 -12.74 26.96 -16.12
C THR A 100 -12.66 26.04 -17.33
N LYS A 101 -13.78 25.83 -18.04
CA LYS A 101 -13.75 25.21 -19.36
C LYS A 101 -13.02 26.20 -20.28
N THR A 102 -11.80 25.86 -20.72
CA THR A 102 -11.14 26.57 -21.81
C THR A 102 -11.98 26.37 -23.07
N ALA A 103 -12.39 27.47 -23.70
CA ALA A 103 -13.06 27.52 -24.99
C ALA A 103 -12.06 27.28 -26.13
#